data_AF-A0A0B8NQK5-F1
#
_entry.id   AF-A0A0B8NQK5-F1
#
_cell.length_a   1.000
_cell.length_b   1.000
_cell.length_c   1.000
_cell.angle_alpha   90.00
_cell.angle_beta   90.00
_cell.angle_gamma   90.00
#
_symmetry.space_group_name_H-M   'P 1'
#
loop_
_entity.id
_entity.type
_entity.pdbx_description
1 polymer ?
#
loop_
_entity_poly.entity_id
_entity_poly.type
_entity_poly.pdbx_seq_one_letter_code
_entity_poly.pdbx_strand_id
1 'polypeptide(L)'
;MSEEKSEKLYELVSDYKLRGSATAIEQLLEGLDSGLAHQTLLGVTGSGKTFTLANVIATAQRPAILLAPNKTLAAQLYGEMKAFFPNNAVEYFVSYYDYYQPEAYVPTTDTFIEKDSSVNAHIEQMRLSATKALLERKDAIIVASVSAIYGLGDPESYLKMMLHVRRGDFINQRDILRRLAELQYSRNDVAFERGQFRVRGEVIDIFPAESEQDAVRIEMFDDEIECISLFDPLTGSLVQRDLPRFTIYLRPIT
;
A
#
# COMPACT_ATOMS: atom_id res chain seq x y z
N MET A 1 -12.90 -30.71 22.63
CA MET A 1 -11.68 -29.95 22.33
C MET A 1 -11.78 -29.52 20.89
N SER A 2 -12.30 -28.33 20.65
CA SER A 2 -12.29 -27.70 19.33
C SER A 2 -10.85 -27.31 19.02
N GLU A 3 -10.27 -27.86 17.95
CA GLU A 3 -9.02 -27.37 17.39
C GLU A 3 -9.21 -25.88 17.06
N GLU A 4 -8.50 -25.00 17.75
CA GLU A 4 -8.28 -23.64 17.27
C GLU A 4 -7.56 -23.76 15.93
N LYS A 5 -8.31 -23.58 14.83
CA LYS A 5 -7.69 -23.34 13.52
C LYS A 5 -6.86 -22.07 13.68
N SER A 6 -5.54 -22.24 13.79
CA SER A 6 -4.59 -21.14 13.63
C SER A 6 -4.89 -20.49 12.28
N GLU A 7 -5.37 -19.26 12.31
CA GLU A 7 -5.78 -18.51 11.13
C GLU A 7 -4.54 -18.29 10.26
N LYS A 8 -4.54 -18.88 9.06
CA LYS A 8 -3.41 -18.70 8.14
C LYS A 8 -3.40 -17.26 7.68
N LEU A 9 -2.25 -16.61 7.88
CA LEU A 9 -2.00 -15.23 7.52
C LEU A 9 -1.97 -15.04 5.99
N TYR A 10 -1.40 -15.98 5.24
CA TYR A 10 -1.35 -15.97 3.78
C TYR A 10 -2.21 -17.09 3.19
N GLU A 11 -3.17 -16.74 2.33
CA GLU A 11 -4.12 -17.67 1.72
C GLU A 11 -3.93 -17.73 0.20
N LEU A 12 -3.33 -18.84 -0.27
CA LEU A 12 -3.16 -19.11 -1.68
C LEU A 12 -4.46 -19.65 -2.30
N VAL A 13 -5.01 -18.92 -3.26
CA VAL A 13 -6.16 -19.31 -4.07
C VAL A 13 -5.67 -19.61 -5.49
N SER A 14 -5.89 -20.83 -5.97
CA SER A 14 -5.45 -21.26 -7.30
C SER A 14 -6.14 -22.56 -7.73
N ASP A 15 -6.51 -22.64 -9.01
CA ASP A 15 -6.97 -23.87 -9.66
C ASP A 15 -5.81 -24.77 -10.12
N TYR A 16 -4.56 -24.25 -10.09
CA TYR A 16 -3.38 -24.99 -10.54
C TYR A 16 -2.95 -26.04 -9.52
N LYS A 17 -2.60 -27.23 -10.01
CA LYS A 17 -1.95 -28.27 -9.21
C LYS A 17 -0.44 -28.24 -9.45
N LEU A 18 0.34 -28.38 -8.37
CA LEU A 18 1.78 -28.53 -8.45
C LEU A 18 2.14 -29.76 -9.28
N ARG A 19 2.84 -29.57 -10.41
CA ARG A 19 3.41 -30.64 -11.23
C ARG A 19 4.89 -30.36 -11.40
N GLY A 20 5.76 -31.27 -10.94
CA GLY A 20 7.22 -31.15 -11.08
C GLY A 20 7.91 -30.13 -10.15
N SER A 21 7.17 -29.20 -9.54
CA SER A 21 7.74 -28.17 -8.63
C SER A 21 7.65 -28.51 -7.14
N ALA A 22 7.02 -29.63 -6.75
CA ALA A 22 6.82 -30.00 -5.34
C ALA A 22 8.16 -30.11 -4.58
N THR A 23 9.12 -30.82 -5.17
CA THR A 23 10.46 -30.99 -4.57
C THR A 23 11.20 -29.66 -4.41
N ALA A 24 11.02 -28.71 -5.34
CA ALA A 24 11.66 -27.39 -5.22
C ALA A 24 11.07 -26.56 -4.07
N ILE A 25 9.76 -26.67 -3.84
CA ILE A 25 9.09 -25.99 -2.73
C ILE A 25 9.57 -26.57 -1.40
N GLU A 26 9.61 -27.89 -1.28
CA GLU A 26 10.10 -28.59 -0.08
C GLU A 26 11.53 -28.18 0.27
N GLN A 27 12.43 -28.15 -0.72
CA GLN A 27 13.83 -27.73 -0.52
C GLN A 27 13.95 -26.26 -0.09
N LEU A 28 13.17 -25.36 -0.70
CA LEU A 28 13.18 -23.94 -0.32
C LEU A 28 12.66 -23.74 1.11
N LEU A 29 11.62 -24.47 1.51
CA LEU A 29 11.05 -24.43 2.85
C LEU A 29 12.03 -25.00 3.88
N GLU A 30 12.65 -26.16 3.61
CA GLU A 30 13.68 -26.74 4.47
C GLU A 30 14.86 -25.76 4.67
N GLY A 31 15.28 -25.07 3.61
CA GLY A 31 16.33 -24.07 3.71
C GLY A 31 15.92 -22.85 4.54
N LEU A 32 14.65 -22.43 4.49
CA LEU A 32 14.12 -21.35 5.33
C LEU A 32 14.10 -21.77 6.81
N ASP A 33 13.66 -22.99 7.11
CA ASP A 33 13.61 -23.54 8.47
C ASP A 33 15.01 -23.78 9.04
N SER A 34 15.97 -24.12 8.18
CA SER A 34 17.40 -24.25 8.52
C SER A 34 18.11 -22.91 8.74
N GLY A 35 17.43 -21.78 8.53
CA GLY A 35 17.99 -20.44 8.70
C GLY A 35 18.97 -20.01 7.60
N LEU A 36 18.89 -20.60 6.39
CA LEU A 36 19.74 -20.19 5.28
C LEU A 36 19.42 -18.75 4.86
N ALA A 37 20.45 -17.90 4.84
CA ALA A 37 20.31 -16.51 4.41
C ALA A 37 20.11 -16.38 2.89
N HIS A 38 20.64 -17.32 2.10
CA HIS A 38 20.61 -17.27 0.64
C HIS A 38 20.25 -18.64 0.05
N GLN A 39 19.29 -18.63 -0.87
CA GLN A 39 18.86 -19.80 -1.62
C GLN A 39 18.61 -19.40 -3.08
N THR A 40 18.79 -20.33 -4.02
CA THR A 40 18.61 -20.07 -5.46
C THR A 40 17.64 -21.09 -6.06
N LEU A 41 16.52 -20.62 -6.60
CA LEU A 41 15.60 -21.44 -7.39
C LEU A 41 16.02 -21.43 -8.87
N LEU A 42 16.68 -22.50 -9.31
CA LEU A 42 17.02 -22.70 -10.72
C LEU A 42 15.82 -23.26 -11.49
N GLY A 43 15.05 -22.40 -12.14
CA GLY A 43 13.89 -22.79 -12.95
C GLY A 43 14.00 -22.33 -14.40
N VAL A 44 13.69 -23.22 -15.35
CA VAL A 44 13.59 -22.87 -16.77
C VAL A 44 12.43 -21.88 -17.03
N THR A 45 12.45 -21.17 -18.15
CA THR A 45 11.34 -20.28 -18.53
C THR A 45 10.05 -21.08 -18.68
N GLY A 46 8.94 -20.55 -18.15
CA GLY A 46 7.64 -21.24 -18.18
C GLY A 46 7.44 -22.33 -17.12
N SER A 47 8.42 -22.60 -16.24
CA SER A 47 8.30 -23.65 -15.20
C SER A 47 7.41 -23.29 -14.01
N GLY A 48 6.62 -22.21 -14.09
CA GLY A 48 5.76 -21.76 -12.97
C GLY A 48 6.55 -21.25 -11.75
N LYS A 49 7.62 -20.47 -11.95
CA LYS A 49 8.44 -19.91 -10.86
C LYS A 49 7.61 -19.04 -9.90
N THR A 50 6.70 -18.21 -10.41
CA THR A 50 5.82 -17.39 -9.56
C THR A 50 4.91 -18.26 -8.69
N PHE A 51 4.30 -19.29 -9.27
CA PHE A 51 3.45 -20.21 -8.51
C PHE A 51 4.23 -21.00 -7.46
N THR A 52 5.48 -21.38 -7.77
CA THR A 52 6.41 -21.98 -6.81
C THR A 52 6.64 -21.05 -5.62
N LEU A 53 6.97 -19.78 -5.88
CA LEU A 53 7.15 -18.78 -4.82
C LEU A 53 5.86 -18.51 -4.03
N ALA A 54 4.70 -18.47 -4.69
CA ALA A 54 3.41 -18.30 -4.02
C ALA A 54 3.15 -19.44 -3.02
N ASN A 55 3.43 -20.70 -3.39
CA ASN A 55 3.34 -21.82 -2.45
C ASN A 55 4.32 -21.67 -1.29
N VAL A 56 5.57 -21.26 -1.55
CA VAL A 56 6.56 -21.01 -0.48
C VAL A 56 6.05 -19.94 0.49
N ILE A 57 5.51 -18.81 0.01
CA ILE A 57 4.95 -17.74 0.85
C ILE A 57 3.77 -18.27 1.67
N ALA A 58 2.84 -18.98 1.03
CA ALA A 58 1.64 -19.53 1.66
C ALA A 58 1.93 -20.68 2.64
N THR A 59 3.06 -21.37 2.53
CA THR A 59 3.46 -22.39 3.51
C THR A 59 4.31 -21.79 4.62
N ALA A 60 5.28 -20.92 4.29
CA ALA A 60 6.18 -20.31 5.26
C ALA A 60 5.48 -19.28 6.16
N GLN A 61 4.38 -18.66 5.69
CA GLN A 61 3.61 -17.67 6.44
C GLN A 61 4.44 -16.46 6.90
N ARG A 62 5.36 -15.99 6.04
CA ARG A 62 6.28 -14.87 6.32
C ARG A 62 6.04 -13.71 5.35
N PRO A 63 6.21 -12.45 5.81
CA PRO A 63 6.25 -11.28 4.92
C PRO A 63 7.25 -11.45 3.79
N ALA A 64 6.84 -11.03 2.59
CA ALA A 64 7.61 -11.21 1.38
C ALA A 64 7.73 -9.90 0.60
N ILE A 65 8.94 -9.60 0.15
CA ILE A 65 9.21 -8.56 -0.85
C ILE A 65 9.74 -9.24 -2.12
N LEU A 66 9.12 -8.96 -3.25
CA LEU A 66 9.46 -9.49 -4.56
C LEU A 66 10.09 -8.36 -5.38
N LEU A 67 11.42 -8.42 -5.55
CA LEU A 67 12.16 -7.42 -6.31
C LEU A 67 12.22 -7.81 -7.79
N ALA A 68 11.69 -6.93 -8.65
CA ALA A 68 11.77 -7.04 -10.10
C ALA A 68 12.73 -5.98 -10.68
N PRO A 69 13.47 -6.33 -11.75
CA PRO A 69 14.48 -5.44 -12.32
C PRO A 69 13.89 -4.30 -13.16
N ASN A 70 12.61 -4.37 -13.54
CA ASN A 70 11.94 -3.34 -14.32
C ASN A 70 10.43 -3.29 -14.00
N LYS A 71 9.78 -2.18 -14.39
CA LYS A 71 8.34 -1.94 -14.14
C LYS A 71 7.44 -2.98 -14.82
N THR A 72 7.82 -3.49 -16.00
CA THR A 72 7.01 -4.46 -16.75
C THR A 72 6.91 -5.79 -16.03
N LEU A 73 8.04 -6.35 -15.60
CA LEU A 73 8.07 -7.60 -14.83
C LEU A 73 7.45 -7.41 -13.44
N ALA A 74 7.64 -6.24 -12.81
CA ALA A 74 7.00 -5.92 -11.55
C ALA A 74 5.46 -5.94 -11.69
N ALA A 75 4.91 -5.31 -12.73
CA ALA A 75 3.48 -5.29 -12.99
C ALA A 75 2.92 -6.70 -13.26
N GLN A 76 3.65 -7.53 -14.01
CA GLN A 76 3.28 -8.93 -14.24
C GLN A 76 3.23 -9.72 -12.93
N LEU A 77 4.29 -9.65 -12.12
CA LEU A 77 4.34 -10.32 -10.82
C LEU A 77 3.25 -9.81 -9.87
N TYR A 78 2.96 -8.51 -9.88
CA TYR A 78 1.88 -7.92 -9.11
C TYR A 78 0.52 -8.52 -9.49
N GLY A 79 0.21 -8.58 -10.79
CA GLY A 79 -1.03 -9.18 -11.28
C GLY A 79 -1.14 -10.67 -10.92
N GLU A 80 -0.06 -11.44 -11.11
CA GLU A 80 -0.01 -12.86 -10.75
C GLU A 80 -0.20 -13.08 -9.25
N MET A 81 0.51 -12.33 -8.40
CA MET A 81 0.39 -12.45 -6.94
C MET A 81 -0.98 -12.00 -6.43
N LYS A 82 -1.58 -10.94 -7.01
CA LYS A 82 -2.92 -10.49 -6.63
C LYS A 82 -3.99 -11.52 -7.01
N ALA A 83 -3.80 -12.25 -8.10
CA ALA A 83 -4.65 -13.39 -8.46
C ALA A 83 -4.46 -14.59 -7.52
N PHE A 84 -3.22 -14.86 -7.08
CA PHE A 84 -2.92 -15.95 -6.15
C PHE A 84 -3.33 -15.66 -4.71
N PHE A 85 -3.33 -14.40 -4.29
CA PHE A 85 -3.61 -13.99 -2.92
C PHE A 85 -4.69 -12.90 -2.86
N PRO A 86 -5.93 -13.18 -3.34
CA PRO A 86 -6.98 -12.17 -3.44
C PRO A 86 -7.46 -11.65 -2.08
N ASN A 87 -7.21 -12.41 -1.00
CA ASN A 87 -7.61 -12.08 0.37
C ASN A 87 -6.49 -11.40 1.17
N ASN A 88 -5.27 -11.31 0.61
CA ASN A 88 -4.13 -10.69 1.27
C ASN A 88 -3.78 -9.32 0.67
N ALA A 89 -2.99 -8.53 1.39
CA ALA A 89 -2.51 -7.25 0.91
C ALA A 89 -1.34 -7.43 -0.08
N VAL A 90 -1.68 -7.62 -1.36
CA VAL A 90 -0.69 -7.58 -2.45
C VAL A 90 -0.55 -6.16 -2.97
N GLU A 91 0.64 -5.60 -2.80
CA GLU A 91 0.92 -4.18 -3.00
C GLU A 91 2.02 -3.94 -4.04
N TYR A 92 2.02 -2.74 -4.63
CA TYR A 92 2.91 -2.38 -5.72
C TYR A 92 3.77 -1.16 -5.38
N PHE A 93 5.10 -1.33 -5.45
CA PHE A 93 6.05 -0.30 -5.04
C PHE A 93 7.15 -0.05 -6.09
N VAL A 94 6.88 0.85 -7.02
CA VAL A 94 7.83 1.26 -8.07
C VAL A 94 7.99 2.78 -8.11
N SER A 95 8.93 3.28 -8.92
CA SER A 95 9.03 4.73 -9.16
C SER A 95 7.70 5.28 -9.67
N TYR A 96 7.18 6.29 -8.98
CA TYR A 96 5.97 7.02 -9.37
C TYR A 96 6.24 8.03 -10.50
N TYR A 97 7.48 8.21 -10.94
CA TYR A 97 7.76 9.04 -12.09
C TYR A 97 7.49 8.27 -13.39
N ASP A 98 6.65 8.83 -14.26
CA ASP A 98 6.51 8.38 -15.65
C ASP A 98 7.70 8.83 -16.48
N TYR A 99 8.19 10.05 -16.21
CA TYR A 99 9.41 10.61 -16.75
C TYR A 99 10.22 11.27 -15.64
N TYR A 100 11.54 11.09 -15.67
CA TYR A 100 12.45 11.70 -14.71
C TYR A 100 13.79 12.04 -15.36
N GLN A 101 14.12 13.33 -15.36
CA GLN A 101 15.42 13.86 -15.71
C GLN A 101 16.10 14.36 -14.43
N PRO A 102 17.23 13.76 -14.03
CA PRO A 102 17.99 14.27 -12.90
C PRO A 102 18.63 15.61 -13.25
N GLU A 103 18.82 16.43 -12.23
CA GLU A 103 19.69 17.60 -12.32
C GLU A 103 21.12 17.14 -12.57
N ALA A 104 21.77 17.73 -13.58
CA ALA A 104 23.14 17.38 -13.92
C ALA A 104 23.87 18.57 -14.52
N TYR A 105 25.16 18.67 -14.22
CA TYR A 105 26.06 19.59 -14.90
C TYR A 105 27.01 18.79 -15.80
N VAL A 106 27.09 19.15 -17.07
CA VAL A 106 27.93 18.50 -18.10
C VAL A 106 29.13 19.41 -18.37
N PRO A 107 30.32 19.13 -17.80
CA PRO A 107 31.46 20.04 -17.87
C PRO A 107 32.02 20.22 -19.29
N THR A 108 31.90 19.20 -20.14
CA THR A 108 32.44 19.22 -21.51
C THR A 108 31.71 20.20 -22.42
N THR A 109 30.43 20.47 -22.15
CA THR A 109 29.59 21.39 -22.92
C THR A 109 29.18 22.61 -22.11
N ASP A 110 29.72 22.77 -20.89
CA ASP A 110 29.34 23.83 -19.94
C ASP A 110 27.81 23.97 -19.82
N THR A 111 27.12 22.83 -19.75
CA THR A 111 25.66 22.78 -19.79
C THR A 111 25.10 22.32 -18.46
N PHE A 112 24.24 23.15 -17.88
CA PHE A 112 23.42 22.77 -16.75
C PHE A 112 22.07 22.22 -17.26
N ILE A 113 21.73 21.02 -16.81
CA ILE A 113 20.49 20.31 -17.12
C ILE A 113 19.63 20.41 -15.85
N GLU A 114 18.54 21.16 -15.94
CA GLU A 114 17.57 21.27 -14.86
C GLU A 114 16.83 19.94 -14.63
N LYS A 115 16.42 19.74 -13.38
CA LYS A 115 15.51 18.65 -13.02
C LYS A 115 14.17 18.88 -13.70
N ASP A 116 13.71 17.86 -14.41
CA ASP A 116 12.36 17.81 -14.96
C ASP A 116 11.75 16.44 -14.69
N SER A 117 10.46 16.39 -14.37
CA SER A 117 9.81 15.13 -14.01
C SER A 117 8.31 15.18 -14.14
N SER A 118 7.70 14.04 -14.46
CA SER A 118 6.26 13.83 -14.49
C SER A 118 5.88 12.71 -13.53
N VAL A 119 4.93 12.99 -12.63
CA VAL A 119 4.46 12.08 -11.59
C VAL A 119 3.17 11.39 -12.03
N ASN A 120 3.10 10.08 -11.77
CA ASN A 120 1.91 9.27 -11.93
C ASN A 120 1.19 9.12 -10.59
N ALA A 121 0.07 9.84 -10.44
CA ALA A 121 -0.71 9.86 -9.21
C ALA A 121 -1.24 8.47 -8.79
N HIS A 122 -1.53 7.60 -9.76
CA HIS A 122 -1.99 6.24 -9.45
C HIS A 122 -0.87 5.40 -8.83
N ILE A 123 0.35 5.44 -9.40
CA ILE A 123 1.50 4.73 -8.83
C ILE A 123 1.91 5.32 -7.48
N GLU A 124 1.84 6.64 -7.32
CA GLU A 124 2.06 7.28 -6.01
C GLU A 124 1.10 6.73 -4.95
N GLN A 125 -0.19 6.65 -5.27
CA GLN A 125 -1.16 6.05 -4.35
C GLN A 125 -0.83 4.58 -4.05
N MET A 126 -0.48 3.77 -5.05
CA MET A 126 -0.12 2.37 -4.81
C MET A 126 1.08 2.23 -3.86
N ARG A 127 2.04 3.16 -3.92
CA ARG A 127 3.16 3.19 -2.96
C ARG A 127 2.70 3.52 -1.54
N LEU A 128 1.74 4.43 -1.38
CA LEU A 128 1.17 4.77 -0.08
C LEU A 128 0.35 3.60 0.49
N SER A 129 -0.39 2.90 -0.37
CA SER A 129 -1.06 1.65 0.00
C SER A 129 -0.06 0.62 0.49
N ALA A 130 1.07 0.44 -0.21
CA ALA A 130 2.13 -0.46 0.19
C ALA A 130 2.74 -0.14 1.56
N THR A 131 3.04 1.14 1.83
CA THR A 131 3.59 1.54 3.15
C THR A 131 2.56 1.39 4.26
N LYS A 132 1.29 1.72 4.02
CA LYS A 132 0.19 1.46 4.97
C LYS A 132 0.04 -0.02 5.26
N ALA A 133 0.03 -0.87 4.24
CA ALA A 133 -0.09 -2.32 4.40
C ALA A 133 1.03 -2.89 5.27
N LEU A 134 2.28 -2.44 5.11
CA LEU A 134 3.40 -2.87 5.96
C LEU A 134 3.23 -2.47 7.43
N LEU A 135 2.51 -1.39 7.72
CA LEU A 135 2.28 -0.89 9.08
C LEU A 135 1.05 -1.52 9.73
N GLU A 136 -0.01 -1.78 8.97
CA GLU A 136 -1.30 -2.24 9.50
C GLU A 136 -1.51 -3.74 9.38
N ARG A 137 -0.84 -4.41 8.43
CA ARG A 137 -1.13 -5.79 8.04
C ARG A 137 0.12 -6.66 8.14
N LYS A 138 -0.05 -7.86 8.70
CA LYS A 138 1.03 -8.85 8.80
C LYS A 138 1.14 -9.71 7.53
N ASP A 139 0.10 -9.70 6.68
CA ASP A 139 -0.04 -10.49 5.46
C ASP A 139 0.32 -9.73 4.18
N ALA A 140 1.17 -8.71 4.27
CA ALA A 140 1.55 -7.89 3.12
C ALA A 140 2.59 -8.60 2.23
N ILE A 141 2.33 -8.62 0.93
CA ILE A 141 3.27 -9.04 -0.12
C ILE A 141 3.57 -7.81 -0.99
N ILE A 142 4.81 -7.34 -0.97
CA ILE A 142 5.20 -6.14 -1.72
C ILE A 142 5.93 -6.53 -2.99
N VAL A 143 5.38 -6.19 -4.15
CA VAL A 143 6.08 -6.29 -5.44
C VAL A 143 6.74 -4.96 -5.74
N ALA A 144 8.07 -4.94 -5.78
CA ALA A 144 8.83 -3.71 -5.86
C ALA A 144 9.90 -3.72 -6.95
N SER A 145 10.30 -2.52 -7.38
CA SER A 145 11.51 -2.31 -8.19
C SER A 145 12.69 -1.88 -7.30
N VAL A 146 13.81 -1.51 -7.93
CA VAL A 146 14.92 -0.83 -7.24
C VAL A 146 14.50 0.42 -6.48
N SER A 147 13.30 0.98 -6.72
CA SER A 147 12.75 2.05 -5.87
C SER A 147 12.68 1.68 -4.38
N ALA A 148 12.66 0.40 -4.00
CA ALA A 148 12.63 -0.04 -2.61
C ALA A 148 13.92 0.26 -1.82
N ILE A 149 15.04 0.53 -2.51
CA ILE A 149 16.32 0.88 -1.86
C ILE A 149 16.57 2.38 -1.82
N TYR A 150 15.69 3.19 -2.41
CA TYR A 150 15.77 4.65 -2.32
C TYR A 150 15.18 5.13 -1.01
N GLY A 151 15.73 6.23 -0.47
CA GLY A 151 15.34 6.78 0.81
C GLY A 151 13.83 7.06 0.89
N LEU A 152 13.22 6.49 1.92
CA LEU A 152 11.91 6.90 2.42
C LEU A 152 12.13 7.73 3.69
N GLY A 153 11.13 8.55 4.04
CA GLY A 153 11.13 9.24 5.34
C GLY A 153 11.20 8.23 6.49
N ASP A 154 11.68 8.70 7.65
CA ASP A 154 11.76 7.90 8.86
C ASP A 154 10.39 7.31 9.26
N PRO A 155 10.27 5.98 9.48
CA PRO A 155 8.99 5.35 9.80
C PRO A 155 8.34 5.88 11.07
N GLU A 156 9.12 6.20 12.12
CA GLU A 156 8.54 6.75 13.35
C GLU A 156 7.94 8.14 13.12
N SER A 157 8.63 8.97 12.34
CA SER A 157 8.15 10.29 11.94
C SER A 157 6.88 10.18 11.11
N TYR A 158 6.82 9.21 10.18
CA TYR A 158 5.61 8.92 9.41
C TYR A 158 4.44 8.52 10.31
N LEU A 159 4.68 7.65 11.30
CA LEU A 159 3.66 7.22 12.26
C LEU A 159 3.17 8.37 13.16
N LYS A 160 4.07 9.24 13.62
CA LYS A 160 3.74 10.41 14.46
C LYS A 160 2.92 11.46 13.70
N MET A 161 2.98 11.45 12.37
CA MET A 161 2.24 12.41 11.55
C MET A 161 0.79 12.00 11.29
N MET A 162 0.36 10.77 11.57
CA MET A 162 -1.00 10.31 11.29
C MET A 162 -2.08 11.10 12.06
N LEU A 163 -3.31 11.09 11.52
CA LEU A 163 -4.51 11.54 12.21
C LEU A 163 -5.37 10.31 12.52
N HIS A 164 -5.47 10.00 13.80
CA HIS A 164 -6.39 8.98 14.29
C HIS A 164 -7.71 9.62 14.68
N VAL A 165 -8.81 9.06 14.19
CA VAL A 165 -10.15 9.45 14.59
C VAL A 165 -10.88 8.23 15.12
N ARG A 166 -11.53 8.37 16.27
CA ARG A 166 -12.34 7.32 16.87
C ARG A 166 -13.71 7.88 17.21
N ARG A 167 -14.73 7.05 17.01
CA ARG A 167 -16.10 7.41 17.39
C ARG A 167 -16.18 7.66 18.91
N GLY A 168 -16.81 8.77 19.29
CA GLY A 168 -16.91 9.26 20.66
C GLY A 168 -15.71 10.07 21.15
N ASP A 169 -14.71 10.33 20.29
CA ASP A 169 -13.62 11.25 20.64
C ASP A 169 -14.15 12.69 20.66
N PHE A 170 -13.71 13.45 21.66
CA PHE A 170 -13.96 14.89 21.75
C PHE A 170 -12.81 15.67 21.10
N ILE A 171 -13.03 16.14 19.88
CA ILE A 171 -12.10 16.94 19.09
C ILE A 171 -12.87 17.96 18.26
N ASN A 172 -12.45 19.23 18.31
CA ASN A 172 -13.10 20.28 17.53
C ASN A 172 -12.80 20.10 16.04
N GLN A 173 -13.79 20.42 15.19
CA GLN A 173 -13.67 20.37 13.74
C GLN A 173 -12.42 21.10 13.24
N ARG A 174 -12.12 22.29 13.77
CA ARG A 174 -10.97 23.11 13.35
C ARG A 174 -9.62 22.41 13.58
N ASP A 175 -9.51 21.60 14.63
CA ASP A 175 -8.28 20.87 14.93
C ASP A 175 -8.10 19.69 13.97
N ILE A 176 -9.19 19.00 13.59
CA ILE A 176 -9.16 18.00 12.50
C ILE A 176 -8.68 18.66 11.20
N LEU A 177 -9.25 19.81 10.82
CA LEU A 177 -8.88 20.50 9.58
C LEU A 177 -7.42 20.98 9.59
N ARG A 178 -6.94 21.50 10.73
CA ARG A 178 -5.54 21.88 10.89
C ARG A 178 -4.64 20.67 10.70
N ARG A 179 -4.98 19.54 11.32
CA ARG A 179 -4.20 18.31 11.22
C ARG A 179 -4.20 17.75 9.80
N LEU A 180 -5.31 17.83 9.07
CA LEU A 180 -5.36 17.45 7.66
C LEU A 180 -4.45 18.33 6.79
N ALA A 181 -4.37 19.63 7.08
CA ALA A 181 -3.45 20.53 6.40
C ALA A 181 -1.97 20.21 6.73
N GLU A 182 -1.64 19.89 7.98
CA GLU A 182 -0.31 19.38 8.36
C GLU A 182 0.04 18.09 7.61
N LEU A 183 -0.96 17.24 7.37
CA LEU A 183 -0.89 16.03 6.55
C LEU A 183 -0.87 16.29 5.03
N GLN A 184 -0.77 17.56 4.61
CA GLN A 184 -0.69 17.98 3.21
C GLN A 184 -1.94 17.67 2.38
N TYR A 185 -3.09 17.48 3.05
CA TYR A 185 -4.36 17.44 2.37
C TYR A 185 -4.81 18.85 2.03
N SER A 186 -5.40 18.99 0.85
CA SER A 186 -5.93 20.28 0.38
C SER A 186 -7.45 20.31 0.48
N ARG A 187 -8.00 21.47 0.87
CA ARG A 187 -9.44 21.65 0.90
C ARG A 187 -9.97 21.89 -0.51
N ASN A 188 -10.93 21.10 -0.96
CA ASN A 188 -11.61 21.32 -2.23
C ASN A 188 -13.09 20.91 -2.14
N ASP A 189 -13.96 21.92 -2.08
CA ASP A 189 -15.41 21.69 -1.95
C ASP A 189 -16.11 21.39 -3.29
N VAL A 190 -15.39 21.55 -4.43
CA VAL A 190 -15.93 21.41 -5.80
C VAL A 190 -15.51 20.09 -6.44
N ALA A 191 -14.21 19.87 -6.62
CA ALA A 191 -13.67 18.61 -7.13
C ALA A 191 -13.15 17.81 -5.92
N PHE A 192 -13.61 16.58 -5.75
CA PHE A 192 -13.24 15.77 -4.59
C PHE A 192 -12.36 14.60 -5.05
N GLU A 193 -11.05 14.81 -4.96
CA GLU A 193 -10.01 13.88 -5.41
C GLU A 193 -9.16 13.40 -4.21
N ARG A 194 -8.29 12.40 -4.46
CA ARG A 194 -7.41 11.85 -3.42
C ARG A 194 -6.50 12.92 -2.83
N GLY A 195 -6.25 12.82 -1.53
CA GLY A 195 -5.47 13.84 -0.82
C GLY A 195 -6.22 15.15 -0.62
N GLN A 196 -7.55 15.14 -0.74
CA GLN A 196 -8.39 16.30 -0.51
C GLN A 196 -9.43 16.04 0.59
N PHE A 197 -9.93 17.12 1.17
CA PHE A 197 -11.07 17.10 2.06
C PHE A 197 -12.05 18.22 1.74
N ARG A 198 -13.30 18.05 2.15
CA ARG A 198 -14.36 19.06 2.04
C ARG A 198 -15.21 19.09 3.29
N VAL A 199 -15.85 20.22 3.55
CA VAL A 199 -16.64 20.43 4.78
C VAL A 199 -18.03 20.90 4.43
N ARG A 200 -19.05 20.21 4.97
CA ARG A 200 -20.47 20.52 4.78
C ARG A 200 -21.19 20.50 6.13
N GLY A 201 -21.24 21.67 6.78
CA GLY A 201 -21.76 21.77 8.15
C GLY A 201 -20.87 21.00 9.13
N GLU A 202 -21.44 20.00 9.79
CA GLU A 202 -20.75 19.14 10.76
C GLU A 202 -20.13 17.88 10.12
N VAL A 203 -20.22 17.76 8.80
CA VAL A 203 -19.67 16.63 8.04
C VAL A 203 -18.35 17.02 7.41
N ILE A 204 -17.32 16.20 7.66
CA ILE A 204 -16.01 16.28 7.02
C ILE A 204 -15.83 15.05 6.15
N ASP A 205 -15.79 15.24 4.83
CA ASP A 205 -15.45 14.19 3.88
C ASP A 205 -13.95 14.32 3.55
N ILE A 206 -13.21 13.22 3.66
CA ILE A 206 -11.77 13.15 3.37
C ILE A 206 -11.57 12.01 2.38
N PHE A 207 -10.83 12.24 1.29
CA PHE A 207 -10.43 11.17 0.39
C PHE A 207 -8.96 10.81 0.68
N PRO A 208 -8.68 9.72 1.42
CA PRO A 208 -7.32 9.38 1.83
C PRO A 208 -6.41 9.18 0.61
N ALA A 209 -5.18 9.69 0.71
CA ALA A 209 -4.21 9.64 -0.39
C ALA A 209 -3.82 8.20 -0.78
N GLU A 210 -3.89 7.29 0.18
CA GLU A 210 -3.55 5.88 0.00
C GLU A 210 -4.75 4.99 -0.38
N SER A 211 -5.97 5.49 -0.25
CA SER A 211 -7.18 4.70 -0.52
C SER A 211 -7.35 4.47 -2.02
N GLU A 212 -7.68 3.22 -2.42
CA GLU A 212 -7.92 2.87 -3.82
C GLU A 212 -9.31 3.34 -4.31
N GLN A 213 -10.33 3.34 -3.45
CA GLN A 213 -11.71 3.57 -3.89
C GLN A 213 -12.49 4.40 -2.88
N ASP A 214 -12.35 4.11 -1.60
CA ASP A 214 -13.24 4.66 -0.59
C ASP A 214 -12.73 5.99 -0.02
N ALA A 215 -13.66 6.92 0.16
CA ALA A 215 -13.47 8.10 0.99
C ALA A 215 -14.03 7.84 2.39
N VAL A 216 -13.52 8.59 3.38
CA VAL A 216 -14.01 8.56 4.76
C VAL A 216 -14.84 9.80 5.04
N ARG A 217 -15.98 9.60 5.69
CA ARG A 217 -16.86 10.65 6.20
C ARG A 217 -16.84 10.61 7.72
N ILE A 218 -16.55 11.76 8.31
CA ILE A 218 -16.61 12.02 9.75
C ILE A 218 -17.81 12.93 9.98
N GLU A 219 -18.82 12.41 10.68
CA GLU A 219 -19.98 13.16 11.13
C GLU A 219 -19.74 13.58 12.59
N MET A 220 -19.83 14.88 12.85
CA MET A 220 -19.63 15.45 14.17
C MET A 220 -20.95 15.95 14.76
N PHE A 221 -21.01 16.03 16.08
CA PHE A 221 -22.03 16.75 16.82
C PHE A 221 -21.32 17.62 17.88
N ASP A 222 -21.40 18.94 17.72
CA ASP A 222 -20.56 19.90 18.47
C ASP A 222 -19.05 19.56 18.34
N ASP A 223 -18.43 19.09 19.42
CA ASP A 223 -17.01 18.69 19.50
C ASP A 223 -16.84 17.17 19.60
N GLU A 224 -17.89 16.37 19.36
CA GLU A 224 -17.83 14.90 19.43
C GLU A 224 -17.91 14.27 18.03
N ILE A 225 -17.08 13.24 17.78
CA ILE A 225 -17.20 12.41 16.56
C ILE A 225 -18.34 11.40 16.75
N GLU A 226 -19.49 11.66 16.15
CA GLU A 226 -20.69 10.82 16.27
C GLU A 226 -20.61 9.56 15.38
N CYS A 227 -20.19 9.71 14.13
CA CYS A 227 -20.13 8.60 13.18
C CYS A 227 -18.92 8.70 12.24
N ILE A 228 -18.34 7.54 11.93
CA ILE A 228 -17.31 7.40 10.91
C ILE A 228 -17.83 6.41 9.88
N SER A 229 -17.82 6.78 8.61
CA SER A 229 -18.30 5.93 7.50
C SER A 229 -17.34 5.94 6.31
N LEU A 230 -17.33 4.83 5.56
CA LEU A 230 -16.68 4.72 4.27
C LEU A 230 -17.73 4.85 3.17
N PHE A 231 -17.42 5.59 2.12
CA PHE A 231 -18.32 5.82 1.00
C PHE A 231 -17.55 5.94 -0.32
N ASP A 232 -18.22 5.62 -1.43
CA ASP A 232 -17.70 5.83 -2.77
C ASP A 232 -17.74 7.34 -3.11
N PRO A 233 -16.59 7.99 -3.38
CA PRO A 233 -16.52 9.43 -3.65
C PRO A 233 -17.18 9.85 -4.97
N LEU A 234 -17.35 8.92 -5.92
CA LEU A 234 -17.98 9.17 -7.23
C LEU A 234 -19.50 9.08 -7.13
N THR A 235 -20.02 8.04 -6.50
CA THR A 235 -21.47 7.81 -6.42
C THR A 235 -22.12 8.37 -5.15
N GLY A 236 -21.33 8.61 -4.10
CA GLY A 236 -21.82 8.96 -2.77
C GLY A 236 -22.41 7.77 -2.01
N SER A 237 -22.35 6.56 -2.57
CA SER A 237 -22.93 5.36 -1.96
C SER A 237 -22.14 4.97 -0.72
N LEU A 238 -22.85 4.71 0.38
CA LEU A 238 -22.23 4.29 1.62
C LEU A 238 -21.78 2.82 1.53
N VAL A 239 -20.50 2.58 1.77
CA VAL A 239 -19.85 1.25 1.73
C VAL A 239 -19.93 0.61 3.12
N GLN A 240 -19.58 1.37 4.16
CA GLN A 240 -19.62 0.91 5.53
C GLN A 240 -19.96 2.06 6.47
N ARG A 241 -20.81 1.83 7.46
CA ARG A 241 -21.16 2.81 8.50
C ARG A 241 -20.60 2.38 9.85
N ASP A 242 -20.51 3.34 10.76
CA ASP A 242 -20.27 3.12 12.18
C ASP A 242 -18.93 2.43 12.47
N LEU A 243 -17.90 2.85 11.74
CA LEU A 243 -16.54 2.39 12.02
C LEU A 243 -16.12 2.87 13.42
N PRO A 244 -15.52 2.01 14.25
CA PRO A 244 -15.09 2.40 15.58
C PRO A 244 -13.94 3.41 15.52
N ARG A 245 -13.07 3.30 14.52
CA ARG A 245 -11.90 4.17 14.29
C ARG A 245 -11.49 4.17 12.83
N PHE A 246 -10.79 5.21 12.42
CA PHE A 246 -10.11 5.31 11.14
C PHE A 246 -8.79 6.09 11.31
N THR A 247 -7.79 5.75 10.49
CA THR A 247 -6.49 6.44 10.48
C THR A 247 -6.29 7.08 9.12
N ILE A 248 -6.07 8.39 9.11
CA ILE A 248 -5.68 9.14 7.91
C ILE A 248 -4.15 9.27 7.91
N TYR A 249 -3.55 8.82 6.80
CA TYR A 249 -2.11 8.84 6.57
C TYR A 249 -1.66 10.12 5.87
N LEU A 250 -0.39 10.46 6.06
CA LEU A 250 0.26 11.58 5.38
C LEU A 250 0.20 11.40 3.86
N ARG A 251 -0.15 12.48 3.17
CA ARG A 251 0.14 12.63 1.74
C ARG A 251 1.56 13.19 1.61
N PRO A 252 2.56 12.42 1.17
CA PRO A 252 3.88 12.98 0.96
C PRO A 252 3.81 14.02 -0.14
N ILE A 253 4.49 15.15 0.06
CA ILE A 253 4.77 16.07 -1.03
C ILE A 253 5.97 15.52 -1.81
N THR A 254 5.92 15.62 -3.14
CA THR A 254 7.09 15.49 -4.01
C THR A 254 7.86 16.79 -4.10
#